data_AF-A0A2G8SL83-F1
#
_entry.id   AF-A0A2G8SL83-F1
#
_cell.length_a   1.000
_cell.length_b   1.000
_cell.length_c   1.000
_cell.angle_alpha   90.00
_cell.angle_beta   90.00
_cell.angle_gamma   90.00
#
_symmetry.space_group_name_H-M   'P 1'
#
loop_
_entity.id
_entity.type
_entity.pdbx_description
1 polymer ?
#
loop_
_entity_poly.entity_id
_entity_poly.type
_entity_poly.pdbx_seq_one_letter_code
_entity_poly.pdbx_strand_id
1 'polypeptide(L)'
;MSAAAELKPLVKSLNSASTDEEIITILNTLKQQAKITEAVLRESKAGLAVGKLRQHASKPVSELAKEIVKKWKTEVEREKQAAGGKSGAKPPAAKKAASTSSAVTPSTPATPTTSAGGGKFSNSRSAKSDGVKIDYSGDKTRDKCAELIYDALVFDSGEPSDLVLSRAKDIEKTVLADNGGANASYKAKIRSLFVNLKDKNNPGLRENVISGELPVSKLCKMSSTDMASEERKAANAKIAAENLFKTLGAGEQQAETDAFQCGRCKQRKCRYRQQQTRSADEPMTTFVTCTVCNNRWKFS
;
A
#
# COMPACT_ATOMS: atom_id res chain seq x y z
N MET A 1 -20.49 0.04 -38.34
CA MET A 1 -19.20 0.66 -37.94
C MET A 1 -19.22 0.83 -36.43
N SER A 2 -18.21 0.34 -35.69
CA SER A 2 -18.17 0.50 -34.23
C SER A 2 -17.95 1.97 -33.86
N ALA A 3 -18.67 2.50 -32.87
CA ALA A 3 -18.46 3.87 -32.35
C ALA A 3 -16.99 4.11 -31.91
N ALA A 4 -16.26 3.05 -31.53
CA ALA A 4 -14.84 3.13 -31.23
C ALA A 4 -13.95 3.38 -32.47
N ALA A 5 -14.37 2.97 -33.67
CA ALA A 5 -13.62 3.17 -34.91
C ALA A 5 -13.66 4.63 -35.38
N GLU A 6 -14.73 5.36 -35.07
CA GLU A 6 -14.88 6.79 -35.41
C GLU A 6 -14.11 7.70 -34.43
N LEU A 7 -13.90 7.24 -33.20
CA LEU A 7 -13.17 8.02 -32.18
C LEU A 7 -11.65 7.91 -32.29
N LYS A 8 -11.12 6.76 -32.76
CA LYS A 8 -9.66 6.58 -32.95
C LYS A 8 -9.00 7.64 -33.85
N PRO A 9 -9.54 8.03 -35.02
CA PRO A 9 -8.94 9.10 -35.83
C PRO A 9 -9.03 10.46 -35.15
N LEU A 10 -10.15 10.77 -34.48
CA LEU A 10 -10.31 12.03 -33.72
C LEU A 10 -9.31 12.14 -32.57
N VAL A 11 -9.05 11.05 -31.85
CA VAL A 11 -8.03 11.00 -30.78
C VAL A 11 -6.61 11.15 -31.35
N LYS A 12 -6.34 10.60 -32.54
CA LYS A 12 -5.04 10.78 -33.21
C LYS A 12 -4.84 12.24 -33.61
N SER A 13 -5.84 12.86 -34.24
CA SER A 13 -5.83 14.28 -34.60
C SER A 13 -5.73 15.19 -33.38
N LEU A 14 -6.41 14.86 -32.27
CA LEU A 14 -6.34 15.61 -31.01
C LEU A 14 -4.94 15.59 -30.38
N ASN A 15 -4.18 14.51 -30.56
CA ASN A 15 -2.80 14.42 -30.06
C ASN A 15 -1.78 15.10 -30.98
N SER A 16 -2.09 15.29 -32.27
CA SER A 16 -1.23 15.96 -33.25
C SER A 16 -1.59 17.43 -33.48
N ALA A 17 -2.75 17.89 -33.00
CA ALA A 17 -3.19 19.27 -33.15
C ALA A 17 -2.26 20.21 -32.38
N SER A 18 -1.81 21.26 -33.06
CA SER A 18 -0.84 22.24 -32.53
C SER A 18 -1.46 23.61 -32.27
N THR A 19 -2.66 23.87 -32.81
CA THR A 19 -3.39 25.13 -32.64
C THR A 19 -4.59 24.95 -31.71
N ASP A 20 -4.85 25.96 -30.88
CA ASP A 20 -5.96 25.96 -29.93
C ASP A 20 -7.33 25.82 -30.64
N GLU A 21 -7.47 26.38 -31.84
CA GLU A 21 -8.70 26.37 -32.64
C GLU A 21 -9.04 24.98 -33.21
N GLU A 22 -8.02 24.23 -33.65
CA GLU A 22 -8.17 22.84 -34.07
C GLU A 22 -8.61 21.95 -32.89
N ILE A 23 -8.00 22.15 -31.72
CA ILE A 23 -8.34 21.40 -30.51
C ILE A 23 -9.79 21.68 -30.11
N ILE A 24 -10.23 22.95 -30.14
CA ILE A 24 -11.62 23.33 -29.83
C ILE A 24 -12.60 22.72 -30.84
N THR A 25 -12.26 22.71 -32.13
CA THR A 25 -13.12 22.13 -33.18
C THR A 25 -13.29 20.62 -32.97
N ILE A 26 -12.20 19.91 -32.72
CA ILE A 26 -12.21 18.46 -32.46
C ILE A 26 -12.98 18.14 -31.16
N LEU A 27 -12.82 18.96 -30.10
CA LEU A 27 -13.58 18.80 -28.86
C LEU A 27 -15.08 19.04 -29.05
N ASN A 28 -15.48 19.98 -29.90
CA ASN A 28 -16.89 20.20 -30.24
C ASN A 28 -17.49 19.04 -31.04
N THR A 29 -16.72 18.46 -31.97
CA THR A 29 -17.14 17.24 -32.69
C THR A 29 -17.29 16.05 -31.73
N LEU A 30 -16.35 15.87 -30.79
CA LEU A 30 -16.42 14.85 -29.74
C LEU A 30 -17.62 15.05 -28.79
N LYS A 31 -18.02 16.30 -28.53
CA LYS A 31 -19.18 16.65 -27.70
C LYS A 31 -20.51 16.29 -28.36
N GLN A 32 -20.58 16.27 -29.68
CA GLN A 32 -21.80 15.93 -30.45
C GLN A 32 -22.03 14.41 -30.58
N GLN A 33 -20.99 13.60 -30.36
CA GLN A 33 -21.11 12.13 -30.42
C GLN A 33 -21.80 11.60 -29.16
N ALA A 34 -23.09 11.33 -29.28
CA ALA A 34 -24.02 11.15 -28.14
C ALA A 34 -24.09 9.74 -27.53
N LYS A 35 -23.26 8.77 -27.95
CA LYS A 35 -23.26 7.40 -27.39
C LYS A 35 -21.85 6.90 -27.15
N ILE A 36 -21.30 7.21 -25.99
CA ILE A 36 -19.94 6.83 -25.61
C ILE A 36 -20.03 5.96 -24.36
N THR A 37 -19.93 4.65 -24.57
CA THR A 37 -20.03 3.62 -23.54
C THR A 37 -18.65 3.34 -22.91
N GLU A 38 -18.59 2.77 -21.70
CA GLU A 38 -17.30 2.49 -21.03
C GLU A 38 -16.35 1.66 -21.92
N ALA A 39 -16.89 0.68 -22.65
CA ALA A 39 -16.13 -0.14 -23.58
C ALA A 39 -15.50 0.71 -24.70
N VAL A 40 -16.26 1.67 -25.24
CA VAL A 40 -15.81 2.58 -26.30
C VAL A 40 -14.76 3.57 -25.81
N LEU A 41 -14.88 4.10 -24.58
CA LEU A 41 -13.84 4.95 -23.97
C LEU A 41 -12.52 4.20 -23.74
N ARG A 42 -12.59 2.94 -23.30
CA ARG A 42 -11.41 2.10 -23.07
C ARG A 42 -10.71 1.72 -24.38
N GLU A 43 -11.49 1.36 -25.40
CA GLU A 43 -10.93 0.93 -26.69
C GLU A 43 -10.35 2.10 -27.51
N SER A 44 -11.00 3.26 -27.49
CA SER A 44 -10.55 4.45 -28.24
C SER A 44 -9.43 5.23 -27.54
N LYS A 45 -9.19 4.99 -26.24
CA LYS A 45 -8.33 5.80 -25.36
C LYS A 45 -8.68 7.30 -25.33
N ALA A 46 -9.89 7.67 -25.77
CA ALA A 46 -10.35 9.06 -25.81
C ALA A 46 -10.40 9.70 -24.42
N GLY A 47 -10.73 8.92 -23.39
CA GLY A 47 -10.76 9.38 -21.99
C GLY A 47 -9.40 9.88 -21.48
N LEU A 48 -8.29 9.29 -21.91
CA LEU A 48 -6.96 9.74 -21.52
C LEU A 48 -6.55 11.01 -22.26
N ALA A 49 -6.81 11.07 -23.57
CA ALA A 49 -6.46 12.22 -24.40
C ALA A 49 -7.23 13.49 -23.96
N VAL A 50 -8.56 13.40 -23.80
CA VAL A 50 -9.38 14.53 -23.30
C VAL A 50 -9.09 14.83 -21.83
N GLY A 51 -8.74 13.81 -21.03
CA GLY A 51 -8.33 13.99 -19.64
C GLY A 51 -7.10 14.90 -19.48
N LYS A 52 -6.12 14.78 -20.38
CA LYS A 52 -4.91 15.62 -20.41
C LYS A 52 -5.25 17.09 -20.71
N LEU A 53 -6.23 17.34 -21.57
CA LEU A 53 -6.65 18.68 -21.98
C LEU A 53 -7.38 19.47 -20.87
N ARG A 54 -7.76 18.85 -19.75
CA ARG A 54 -8.35 19.54 -18.59
C ARG A 54 -7.38 20.51 -17.92
N GLN A 55 -6.08 20.35 -18.15
CA GLN A 55 -5.00 21.19 -17.62
C GLN A 55 -4.33 22.03 -18.72
N HIS A 56 -4.97 22.16 -19.90
CA HIS A 56 -4.43 22.94 -21.01
C HIS A 56 -4.33 24.44 -20.66
N ALA A 57 -3.32 25.13 -21.21
CA ALA A 57 -3.05 26.55 -20.93
C ALA A 57 -4.21 27.48 -21.37
N SER A 58 -4.91 27.09 -22.44
CA SER A 58 -6.08 27.80 -22.96
C SER A 58 -7.33 27.50 -22.13
N LYS A 59 -7.89 28.52 -21.47
CA LYS A 59 -9.08 28.40 -20.61
C LYS A 59 -10.29 27.80 -21.35
N PRO A 60 -10.61 28.19 -22.60
CA PRO A 60 -11.72 27.61 -23.37
C PRO A 60 -11.57 26.11 -23.64
N VAL A 61 -10.35 25.66 -23.97
CA VAL A 61 -10.03 24.24 -24.18
C VAL A 61 -10.20 23.45 -22.88
N SER A 62 -9.70 23.98 -21.76
CA SER A 62 -9.76 23.29 -20.47
C SER A 62 -11.18 23.12 -19.95
N GLU A 63 -12.03 24.14 -20.12
CA GLU A 63 -13.43 24.10 -19.68
C GLU A 63 -14.26 23.15 -20.54
N LEU A 64 -14.06 23.16 -21.87
CA LEU A 64 -14.72 22.24 -22.79
C LEU A 64 -14.33 20.78 -22.52
N ALA A 65 -13.05 20.52 -22.26
CA ALA A 65 -12.57 19.19 -21.87
C ALA A 65 -13.15 18.71 -20.52
N LYS A 66 -13.28 19.61 -19.52
CA LYS A 66 -13.93 19.29 -18.24
C LYS A 66 -15.41 18.96 -18.41
N GLU A 67 -16.13 19.68 -19.26
CA GLU A 67 -17.55 19.43 -19.55
C GLU A 67 -17.75 18.05 -20.20
N ILE A 68 -16.91 17.70 -21.19
CA ILE A 68 -16.96 16.41 -21.89
C ILE A 68 -16.68 15.26 -20.92
N VAL A 69 -15.65 15.38 -20.08
CA VAL A 69 -15.32 14.34 -19.08
C VAL A 69 -16.45 14.16 -18.05
N LYS A 70 -17.11 15.25 -17.65
CA LYS A 70 -18.27 15.18 -16.74
C LYS A 70 -19.44 14.44 -17.41
N LYS A 71 -19.74 14.76 -18.68
CA LYS A 71 -20.79 14.08 -19.46
C LYS A 71 -20.50 12.59 -19.64
N TRP A 72 -19.28 12.21 -20.00
CA TRP A 72 -18.89 10.80 -20.13
C TRP A 72 -18.97 10.04 -18.80
N LYS A 73 -18.60 10.68 -17.69
CA LYS A 73 -18.72 10.06 -16.37
C LYS A 73 -20.17 9.78 -15.99
N THR A 74 -21.07 10.75 -16.20
CA THR A 74 -22.50 10.57 -15.95
C THR A 74 -23.10 9.48 -16.84
N GLU A 75 -22.71 9.42 -18.11
CA GLU A 75 -23.22 8.43 -19.04
C GLU A 75 -22.74 7.00 -18.71
N VAL A 76 -21.48 6.84 -18.31
CA VAL A 76 -20.94 5.55 -17.84
C VAL A 76 -21.58 5.10 -16.52
N GLU A 77 -21.83 6.04 -15.59
CA GLU A 77 -22.56 5.73 -14.35
C GLU A 77 -24.02 5.35 -14.63
N ARG A 78 -24.68 6.03 -15.58
CA ARG A 78 -26.03 5.72 -16.04
C ARG A 78 -26.11 4.35 -16.70
N GLU A 79 -25.15 3.99 -17.56
CA GLU A 79 -25.07 2.65 -18.15
C GLU A 79 -24.83 1.57 -17.09
N LYS A 80 -23.98 1.82 -16.08
CA LYS A 80 -23.77 0.90 -14.96
C LYS A 80 -25.02 0.67 -14.11
N GLN A 81 -25.86 1.70 -13.98
CA GLN A 81 -27.13 1.59 -13.26
C GLN A 81 -28.21 0.88 -14.11
N ALA A 82 -28.24 1.11 -15.42
CA ALA A 82 -29.18 0.47 -16.35
C ALA A 82 -28.87 -1.01 -16.63
N ALA A 83 -27.59 -1.41 -16.60
CA ALA A 83 -27.16 -2.79 -16.87
C ALA A 83 -27.30 -3.75 -15.67
N GLY A 84 -28.04 -3.38 -14.61
CA GLY A 84 -28.22 -4.21 -13.42
C GLY A 84 -26.90 -4.46 -12.70
N GLY A 85 -26.47 -3.48 -11.92
CA GLY A 85 -25.15 -3.47 -11.28
C GLY A 85 -24.76 -4.78 -10.59
N LYS A 86 -23.66 -5.38 -11.07
CA LYS A 86 -22.77 -6.25 -10.27
C LYS A 86 -21.39 -6.38 -10.91
N SER A 87 -20.40 -5.76 -10.26
CA SER A 87 -19.11 -6.39 -9.89
C SER A 87 -18.33 -5.41 -8.99
N GLY A 88 -17.81 -5.77 -7.80
CA GLY A 88 -17.65 -7.09 -7.21
C GLY A 88 -17.79 -7.10 -5.69
N ALA A 89 -18.53 -8.10 -5.21
CA ALA A 89 -18.40 -8.71 -3.91
C ALA A 89 -18.34 -10.23 -4.13
N LYS A 90 -17.31 -10.90 -3.60
CA LYS A 90 -17.20 -12.36 -3.51
C LYS A 90 -18.21 -12.90 -2.48
N PRO A 91 -18.63 -14.19 -2.56
CA PRO A 91 -19.97 -14.64 -2.22
C PRO A 91 -20.15 -15.09 -0.76
N PRO A 92 -21.38 -15.00 -0.20
CA PRO A 92 -21.74 -15.62 1.06
C PRO A 92 -22.22 -17.08 0.88
N ALA A 93 -22.15 -17.80 1.99
CA ALA A 93 -22.18 -19.25 2.14
C ALA A 93 -23.54 -19.94 1.88
N ALA A 94 -23.45 -21.20 1.44
CA ALA A 94 -24.53 -22.18 1.48
C ALA A 94 -24.58 -22.87 2.86
N LYS A 95 -25.80 -23.00 3.39
CA LYS A 95 -26.13 -23.66 4.66
C LYS A 95 -26.02 -25.19 4.57
N LYS A 96 -25.62 -25.84 5.67
CA LYS A 96 -26.12 -27.16 6.08
C LYS A 96 -26.58 -27.08 7.54
N ALA A 97 -27.65 -27.82 7.82
CA ALA A 97 -28.55 -27.71 8.96
C ALA A 97 -28.25 -28.68 10.11
N ALA A 98 -28.72 -28.34 11.33
CA ALA A 98 -29.32 -29.22 12.37
C ALA A 98 -29.55 -28.38 13.66
N SER A 99 -30.80 -28.06 14.02
CA SER A 99 -31.65 -28.68 15.09
C SER A 99 -31.39 -28.10 16.51
N THR A 100 -32.27 -27.22 17.06
CA THR A 100 -33.30 -27.49 18.12
C THR A 100 -32.68 -28.05 19.43
N SER A 101 -32.81 -27.51 20.66
CA SER A 101 -33.94 -26.82 21.33
C SER A 101 -33.50 -26.19 22.68
N SER A 102 -34.32 -25.24 23.17
CA SER A 102 -34.77 -25.04 24.56
C SER A 102 -33.88 -24.43 25.68
N ALA A 103 -34.39 -23.28 26.19
CA ALA A 103 -34.60 -22.89 27.61
C ALA A 103 -33.35 -22.68 28.50
N VAL A 104 -33.19 -21.66 29.36
CA VAL A 104 -34.09 -20.93 30.28
C VAL A 104 -33.42 -19.60 30.73
N THR A 105 -34.23 -18.59 31.05
CA THR A 105 -33.89 -17.44 31.93
C THR A 105 -34.19 -17.80 33.40
N PRO A 106 -33.59 -17.12 34.41
CA PRO A 106 -34.25 -15.93 35.01
C PRO A 106 -33.34 -14.80 35.57
N SER A 107 -33.80 -13.56 35.39
CA SER A 107 -34.02 -12.46 36.39
C SER A 107 -32.90 -11.82 37.26
N THR A 108 -32.52 -10.56 36.92
CA THR A 108 -32.50 -9.22 37.65
C THR A 108 -32.18 -9.09 39.17
N PRO A 109 -31.75 -7.91 39.74
CA PRO A 109 -32.05 -6.48 39.37
C PRO A 109 -30.87 -5.43 39.41
N ALA A 110 -30.79 -4.45 38.49
CA ALA A 110 -31.25 -3.02 38.53
C ALA A 110 -30.33 -1.99 39.25
N THR A 111 -29.50 -1.21 38.51
CA THR A 111 -29.58 0.26 38.14
C THR A 111 -28.77 1.22 39.04
N PRO A 112 -28.37 2.47 38.63
CA PRO A 112 -28.72 3.25 37.41
C PRO A 112 -27.52 3.77 36.55
N THR A 113 -27.64 3.78 35.21
CA THR A 113 -27.88 4.96 34.32
C THR A 113 -26.68 5.93 34.23
N THR A 114 -25.93 5.98 33.13
CA THR A 114 -26.21 6.91 32.03
C THR A 114 -26.02 6.33 30.62
N SER A 115 -27.02 6.64 29.79
CA SER A 115 -27.22 6.28 28.40
C SER A 115 -26.30 6.98 27.40
N ALA A 116 -26.18 6.32 26.25
CA ALA A 116 -26.09 6.89 24.90
C ALA A 116 -24.80 7.67 24.52
N GLY A 117 -24.12 7.36 23.42
CA GLY A 117 -24.47 6.45 22.35
C GLY A 117 -23.30 6.23 21.40
N GLY A 118 -23.43 5.16 20.61
CA GLY A 118 -22.58 4.90 19.46
C GLY A 118 -22.73 6.02 18.44
N GLY A 119 -21.92 7.06 18.61
CA GLY A 119 -21.68 8.05 17.59
C GLY A 119 -20.68 7.47 16.60
N LYS A 120 -21.08 7.33 15.35
CA LYS A 120 -20.13 7.27 14.23
C LYS A 120 -19.25 8.51 14.35
N PHE A 121 -18.02 8.35 14.83
CA PHE A 121 -17.12 9.48 15.01
C PHE A 121 -16.86 10.10 13.63
N SER A 122 -17.33 11.35 13.50
CA SER A 122 -17.13 12.17 12.32
C SER A 122 -15.62 12.36 12.10
N ASN A 123 -15.19 12.10 10.87
CA ASN A 123 -13.81 12.14 10.38
C ASN A 123 -13.22 13.58 10.35
N SER A 124 -13.46 14.41 11.37
CA SER A 124 -13.22 15.86 11.29
C SER A 124 -13.03 16.57 12.65
N ARG A 125 -12.44 15.94 13.66
CA ARG A 125 -11.90 16.69 14.81
C ARG A 125 -10.42 17.02 14.58
N SER A 126 -10.04 18.26 14.85
CA SER A 126 -8.68 18.82 14.73
C SER A 126 -8.47 19.90 15.80
N ALA A 127 -7.24 20.33 16.03
CA ALA A 127 -6.92 21.45 16.91
C ALA A 127 -7.75 22.70 16.56
N LYS A 128 -8.05 22.89 15.26
CA LYS A 128 -8.91 23.95 14.75
C LYS A 128 -10.37 23.81 15.16
N SER A 129 -10.93 22.59 15.12
CA SER A 129 -12.34 22.36 15.48
C SER A 129 -12.56 22.42 16.99
N ASP A 130 -11.55 22.01 17.76
CA ASP A 130 -11.62 21.94 19.21
C ASP A 130 -11.23 23.27 19.88
N GLY A 131 -10.84 24.28 19.09
CA GLY A 131 -10.45 25.61 19.59
C GLY A 131 -9.16 25.59 20.42
N VAL A 132 -8.35 24.53 20.34
CA VAL A 132 -7.14 24.35 21.13
C VAL A 132 -5.99 25.13 20.51
N LYS A 133 -5.59 26.22 21.15
CA LYS A 133 -4.35 26.93 20.81
C LYS A 133 -3.19 26.34 21.60
N ILE A 134 -2.23 25.78 20.90
CA ILE A 134 -1.02 25.19 21.49
C ILE A 134 0.07 26.25 21.46
N ASP A 135 0.02 27.20 22.40
CA ASP A 135 1.06 28.22 22.59
C ASP A 135 1.77 27.92 23.92
N TYR A 136 2.80 27.07 23.92
CA TYR A 136 3.50 26.70 25.17
C TYR A 136 5.02 26.83 25.09
N SER A 137 5.60 26.75 23.89
CA SER A 137 7.06 26.76 23.74
C SER A 137 7.62 28.15 23.44
N GLY A 138 6.80 29.10 22.99
CA GLY A 138 7.26 30.40 22.48
C GLY A 138 7.97 30.31 21.11
N ASP A 139 8.15 29.11 20.56
CA ASP A 139 8.67 28.86 19.21
C ASP A 139 7.53 28.34 18.32
N LYS A 140 7.16 29.15 17.33
CA LYS A 140 6.10 28.85 16.34
C LYS A 140 6.30 27.51 15.64
N THR A 141 7.53 27.03 15.51
CA THR A 141 7.83 25.72 14.90
C THR A 141 7.41 24.58 15.82
N ARG A 142 7.75 24.68 17.10
CA ARG A 142 7.46 23.66 18.12
C ARG A 142 5.97 23.59 18.42
N ASP A 143 5.34 24.75 18.49
CA ASP A 143 3.89 24.88 18.68
C ASP A 143 3.11 24.22 17.51
N LYS A 144 3.53 24.46 16.25
CA LYS A 144 2.97 23.77 15.07
C LYS A 144 3.26 22.26 15.05
N CYS A 145 4.43 21.84 15.52
CA CYS A 145 4.76 20.42 15.62
C CYS A 145 3.86 19.71 16.64
N ALA A 146 3.58 20.34 17.78
CA ALA A 146 2.63 19.83 18.76
C ALA A 146 1.18 19.83 18.22
N GLU A 147 0.79 20.84 17.45
CA GLU A 147 -0.51 20.89 16.74
C GLU A 147 -0.68 19.71 15.78
N LEU A 148 0.36 19.39 14.99
CA LEU A 148 0.34 18.23 14.11
C LEU A 148 0.15 16.92 14.89
N ILE A 149 0.86 16.73 16.00
CA ILE A 149 0.70 15.51 16.82
C ILE A 149 -0.69 15.44 17.43
N TYR A 150 -1.23 16.56 17.92
CA TYR A 150 -2.61 16.63 18.41
C TYR A 150 -3.61 16.20 17.33
N ASP A 151 -3.50 16.75 16.12
CA ASP A 151 -4.36 16.40 14.99
C ASP A 151 -4.29 14.91 14.63
N ALA A 152 -3.13 14.28 14.80
CA ALA A 152 -2.98 12.85 14.54
C ALA A 152 -3.60 11.98 15.65
N LEU A 153 -3.57 12.42 16.90
CA LEU A 153 -4.15 11.69 18.04
C LEU A 153 -5.67 11.84 18.12
N VAL A 154 -6.20 13.03 17.77
CA VAL A 154 -7.65 13.29 17.70
C VAL A 154 -8.31 12.59 16.50
N PHE A 155 -7.52 12.19 15.51
CA PHE A 155 -8.02 11.48 14.35
C PHE A 155 -8.66 10.14 14.77
N ASP A 156 -9.99 10.07 14.68
CA ASP A 156 -10.80 8.89 15.03
C ASP A 156 -10.87 8.56 16.54
N SER A 157 -10.53 9.51 17.42
CA SER A 157 -10.70 9.36 18.88
C SER A 157 -11.79 10.30 19.43
N GLY A 158 -12.58 9.77 20.37
CA GLY A 158 -13.63 10.50 21.10
C GLY A 158 -13.17 11.11 22.43
N GLU A 159 -11.87 11.07 22.70
CA GLU A 159 -11.27 11.36 24.01
C GLU A 159 -11.28 12.87 24.35
N PRO A 160 -11.18 13.24 25.65
CA PRO A 160 -11.20 14.63 26.07
C PRO A 160 -9.96 15.37 25.55
N SER A 161 -10.19 16.55 24.98
CA SER A 161 -9.15 17.37 24.35
C SER A 161 -7.96 17.69 25.26
N ASP A 162 -8.19 17.78 26.58
CA ASP A 162 -7.15 18.08 27.57
C ASP A 162 -6.12 16.95 27.71
N LEU A 163 -6.59 15.69 27.74
CA LEU A 163 -5.70 14.52 27.82
C LEU A 163 -4.85 14.40 26.54
N VAL A 164 -5.47 14.59 25.38
CA VAL A 164 -4.78 14.54 24.09
C VAL A 164 -3.73 15.66 23.98
N LEU A 165 -4.06 16.86 24.49
CA LEU A 165 -3.13 17.99 24.52
C LEU A 165 -1.92 17.71 25.43
N SER A 166 -2.13 17.14 26.63
CA SER A 166 -1.03 16.74 27.51
C SER A 166 -0.10 15.75 26.81
N ARG A 167 -0.66 14.70 26.18
CA ARG A 167 0.13 13.68 25.48
C ARG A 167 0.88 14.26 24.27
N ALA A 168 0.26 15.15 23.51
CA ALA A 168 0.92 15.79 22.38
C ALA A 168 2.12 16.64 22.82
N LYS A 169 2.01 17.37 23.94
CA LYS A 169 3.12 18.13 24.55
C LYS A 169 4.23 17.22 25.04
N ASP A 170 3.89 16.11 25.70
CA ASP A 170 4.87 15.13 26.19
C ASP A 170 5.67 14.51 25.03
N ILE A 171 4.99 14.16 23.93
CA ILE A 171 5.62 13.62 22.71
C ILE A 171 6.57 14.65 22.11
N GLU A 172 6.13 15.90 21.93
CA GLU A 172 6.98 16.96 21.39
C GLU A 172 8.24 17.16 22.22
N LYS A 173 8.08 17.27 23.54
CA LYS A 173 9.18 17.52 24.48
C LYS A 173 10.19 16.39 24.45
N THR A 174 9.72 15.15 24.38
CA THR A 174 10.58 13.96 24.31
C THR A 174 11.35 13.92 22.99
N VAL A 175 10.69 14.20 21.86
CA VAL A 175 11.36 14.24 20.55
C VAL A 175 12.40 15.36 20.48
N LEU A 176 12.14 16.52 21.10
CA LEU A 176 13.11 17.60 21.16
C LEU A 176 14.34 17.22 22.00
N ALA A 177 14.12 16.56 23.14
CA ALA A 177 15.20 16.09 24.01
C ALA A 177 16.08 15.06 23.31
N ASP A 178 15.48 14.09 22.59
CA ASP A 178 16.21 13.08 21.83
C ASP A 178 17.02 13.67 20.67
N ASN A 179 16.54 14.76 20.06
CA ASN A 179 17.18 15.39 18.91
C ASN A 179 18.11 16.57 19.26
N GLY A 180 18.16 17.00 20.52
CA GLY A 180 19.01 18.11 20.97
C GLY A 180 18.62 19.48 20.37
N GLY A 181 17.40 19.65 19.88
CA GLY A 181 16.90 20.92 19.34
C GLY A 181 15.97 20.80 18.12
N ALA A 182 15.43 21.96 17.68
CA ALA A 182 14.49 22.07 16.57
C ALA A 182 15.16 21.97 15.18
N ASN A 183 15.97 20.92 14.98
CA ASN A 183 16.71 20.66 13.76
C ASN A 183 15.85 19.97 12.67
N ALA A 184 16.44 19.75 11.49
CA ALA A 184 15.76 19.07 10.39
C ALA A 184 15.33 17.63 10.76
N SER A 185 16.15 16.93 11.55
CA SER A 185 15.86 15.59 12.05
C SER A 185 14.66 15.57 13.00
N TYR A 186 14.48 16.60 13.83
CA TYR A 186 13.32 16.76 14.72
C TYR A 186 12.05 16.90 13.89
N LYS A 187 12.06 17.77 12.87
CA LYS A 187 10.92 17.95 11.95
C LYS A 187 10.61 16.68 11.18
N ALA A 188 11.64 15.92 10.77
CA ALA A 188 11.46 14.64 10.08
C ALA A 188 10.83 13.58 11.00
N LYS A 189 11.26 13.51 12.26
CA LYS A 189 10.71 12.60 13.25
C LYS A 189 9.25 12.93 13.60
N ILE A 190 8.91 14.20 13.81
CA ILE A 190 7.53 14.66 14.03
C ILE A 190 6.64 14.31 12.83
N ARG A 191 7.12 14.53 11.59
CA ARG A 191 6.38 14.13 10.37
C ARG A 191 6.18 12.62 10.28
N SER A 192 7.19 11.84 10.64
CA SER A 192 7.09 10.37 10.68
C SER A 192 6.07 9.90 11.72
N LEU A 193 6.10 10.46 12.93
CA LEU A 193 5.12 10.15 13.97
C LEU A 193 3.70 10.54 13.56
N PHE A 194 3.53 11.73 12.96
CA PHE A 194 2.25 12.19 12.43
C PHE A 194 1.62 11.20 11.44
N VAL A 195 2.40 10.74 10.44
CA VAL A 195 1.89 9.82 9.41
C VAL A 195 1.54 8.45 10.01
N ASN A 196 2.37 7.92 10.91
CA ASN A 196 2.12 6.63 11.53
C ASN A 196 0.93 6.67 12.50
N LEU A 197 0.80 7.73 13.31
CA LEU A 197 -0.34 7.90 14.22
C LEU A 197 -1.64 8.13 13.45
N LYS A 198 -1.60 8.86 12.33
CA LYS A 198 -2.77 9.14 11.49
C LYS A 198 -3.15 7.98 10.55
N ASP A 199 -2.45 6.85 10.60
CA ASP A 199 -2.77 5.70 9.75
C ASP A 199 -4.14 5.10 10.15
N LYS A 200 -5.07 5.07 9.19
CA LYS A 200 -6.40 4.49 9.36
C LYS A 200 -6.36 2.99 9.63
N ASN A 201 -5.31 2.32 9.15
CA ASN A 201 -5.18 0.87 9.26
C ASN A 201 -4.58 0.43 10.61
N ASN A 202 -4.19 1.35 11.49
CA ASN A 202 -3.66 1.06 12.81
C ASN A 202 -4.28 1.96 13.91
N PRO A 203 -5.59 1.82 14.22
CA PRO A 203 -6.22 2.60 15.28
C PRO A 203 -5.67 2.25 16.67
N GLY A 204 -5.26 1.00 16.90
CA GLY A 204 -4.74 0.55 18.20
C GLY A 204 -3.47 1.28 18.63
N LEU A 205 -2.63 1.74 17.69
CA LEU A 205 -1.46 2.55 18.06
C LEU A 205 -1.87 3.90 18.68
N ARG A 206 -2.93 4.55 18.18
CA ARG A 206 -3.43 5.81 18.76
C ARG A 206 -4.02 5.58 20.13
N GLU A 207 -4.87 4.56 20.25
CA GLU A 207 -5.52 4.19 21.51
C GLU A 207 -4.49 3.90 22.60
N ASN A 208 -3.47 3.09 22.30
CA ASN A 208 -2.41 2.74 23.25
C ASN A 208 -1.56 3.94 23.69
N VAL A 209 -1.42 4.97 22.84
CA VAL A 209 -0.71 6.21 23.17
C VAL A 209 -1.57 7.12 24.05
N ILE A 210 -2.89 7.16 23.82
CA ILE A 210 -3.82 7.98 24.60
C ILE A 210 -4.06 7.33 25.98
N SER A 211 -4.32 6.03 26.01
CA SER A 211 -4.52 5.24 27.24
C SER A 211 -3.25 5.17 28.10
N GLY A 212 -2.08 5.38 27.50
CA GLY A 212 -0.78 5.36 28.18
C GLY A 212 -0.16 3.97 28.31
N GLU A 213 -0.75 2.94 27.71
CA GLU A 213 -0.13 1.60 27.62
C GLU A 213 1.20 1.65 26.87
N LEU A 214 1.32 2.52 25.86
CA LEU A 214 2.57 2.79 25.18
C LEU A 214 3.22 4.06 25.75
N PRO A 215 4.34 3.95 26.50
CA PRO A 215 5.00 5.12 27.05
C PRO A 215 5.61 5.98 25.93
N VAL A 216 5.49 7.30 26.09
CA VAL A 216 5.96 8.30 25.12
C VAL A 216 7.43 8.10 24.74
N SER A 217 8.29 7.80 25.72
CA SER A 217 9.72 7.54 25.47
C SER A 217 9.97 6.34 24.56
N LYS A 218 9.12 5.31 24.62
CA LYS A 218 9.20 4.15 23.73
C LYS A 218 8.72 4.53 22.33
N LEU A 219 7.60 5.24 22.21
CA LEU A 219 7.08 5.74 20.93
C LEU A 219 8.14 6.58 20.17
N CYS A 220 8.84 7.48 20.87
CA CYS A 220 9.88 8.31 20.25
C CYS A 220 11.06 7.49 19.73
N LYS A 221 11.43 6.39 20.39
CA LYS A 221 12.54 5.52 19.99
C LYS A 221 12.16 4.48 18.94
N MET A 222 10.87 4.16 18.78
CA MET A 222 10.41 3.19 17.79
C MET A 222 10.69 3.66 16.36
N SER A 223 11.01 2.69 15.50
CA SER A 223 11.21 2.92 14.07
C SER A 223 9.87 2.94 13.34
N SER A 224 9.85 3.47 12.12
CA SER A 224 8.62 3.49 11.30
C SER A 224 8.11 2.08 10.96
N THR A 225 8.99 1.07 10.94
CA THR A 225 8.59 -0.32 10.74
C THR A 225 7.95 -0.92 11.98
N ASP A 226 8.40 -0.53 13.18
CA ASP A 226 7.87 -1.04 14.45
C ASP A 226 6.52 -0.40 14.82
N MET A 227 6.23 0.79 14.31
CA MET A 227 4.95 1.49 14.50
C MET A 227 3.88 1.08 13.48
N ALA A 228 4.23 0.30 12.46
CA ALA A 228 3.27 -0.15 11.45
C ALA A 228 2.22 -1.11 12.03
N SER A 229 1.09 -1.27 11.34
CA SER A 229 0.08 -2.28 11.72
C SER A 229 0.70 -3.69 11.73
N GLU A 230 0.16 -4.58 12.56
CA GLU A 230 0.63 -5.97 12.64
C GLU A 230 0.54 -6.69 11.28
N GLU A 231 -0.50 -6.41 10.49
CA GLU A 231 -0.61 -6.91 9.12
C GLU A 231 0.53 -6.41 8.23
N ARG A 232 0.90 -5.13 8.34
CA ARG A 232 1.97 -4.54 7.54
C ARG A 232 3.34 -5.07 7.97
N LYS A 233 3.55 -5.27 9.27
CA LYS A 233 4.76 -5.92 9.81
C LYS A 233 4.89 -7.34 9.29
N ALA A 234 3.82 -8.13 9.34
CA ALA A 234 3.81 -9.49 8.83
C ALA A 234 4.09 -9.53 7.31
N ALA A 235 3.49 -8.61 6.54
CA ALA A 235 3.75 -8.50 5.11
C ALA A 235 5.23 -8.15 4.81
N ASN A 236 5.79 -7.18 5.54
CA ASN A 236 7.20 -6.80 5.39
C ASN A 236 8.14 -7.96 5.76
N ALA A 237 7.84 -8.69 6.84
CA ALA A 237 8.61 -9.86 7.26
C ALA A 237 8.56 -10.97 6.20
N LYS A 238 7.39 -11.20 5.59
CA LYS A 238 7.25 -12.15 4.48
C LYS A 238 8.07 -11.74 3.26
N ILE A 239 8.02 -10.46 2.87
CA ILE A 239 8.82 -9.94 1.76
C ILE A 239 10.32 -10.09 2.05
N ALA A 240 10.76 -9.81 3.28
CA ALA A 240 12.15 -9.98 3.69
C ALA A 240 12.59 -11.46 3.60
N ALA A 241 11.76 -12.39 4.07
CA ALA A 241 12.02 -13.82 3.98
C ALA A 241 12.05 -14.32 2.53
N GLU A 242 11.13 -13.86 1.69
CA GLU A 242 11.11 -14.18 0.26
C GLU A 242 12.32 -13.60 -0.47
N ASN A 243 12.74 -12.39 -0.14
CA ASN A 243 13.95 -11.78 -0.71
C ASN A 243 15.18 -12.59 -0.33
N LEU A 244 15.32 -12.97 0.95
CA LEU A 244 16.39 -13.83 1.42
C LEU A 244 16.41 -15.16 0.65
N PHE A 245 15.24 -15.80 0.55
CA PHE A 245 15.09 -17.07 -0.19
C PHE A 245 15.48 -16.94 -1.66
N LYS A 246 15.05 -15.88 -2.35
CA LYS A 246 15.37 -15.65 -3.77
C LYS A 246 16.85 -15.33 -3.98
N THR A 247 17.53 -14.72 -3.01
CA THR A 247 18.96 -14.42 -3.10
C THR A 247 19.86 -15.63 -2.84
N LEU A 248 19.35 -16.66 -2.14
CA LEU A 248 20.05 -17.92 -1.96
C LEU A 248 20.11 -18.63 -3.32
N GLY A 249 21.29 -18.64 -3.94
CA GLY A 249 21.51 -19.36 -5.19
C GLY A 249 21.15 -20.83 -5.02
N ALA A 250 20.43 -21.40 -5.99
CA ALA A 250 20.19 -22.83 -6.01
C ALA A 250 21.54 -23.55 -6.04
N GLY A 251 21.83 -24.38 -5.04
CA GLY A 251 22.99 -25.26 -5.07
C GLY A 251 22.89 -26.15 -6.32
N GLU A 252 24.00 -26.33 -7.03
CA GLU A 252 24.02 -27.27 -8.17
C GLU A 252 23.67 -28.67 -7.66
N GLN A 253 22.49 -29.17 -8.03
CA GLN A 253 22.07 -30.52 -7.70
C GLN A 253 22.85 -31.49 -8.60
N GLN A 254 24.01 -31.93 -8.11
CA GLN A 254 24.87 -32.88 -8.80
C GLN A 254 24.56 -34.30 -8.31
N ALA A 255 24.41 -35.23 -9.24
CA ALA A 255 24.20 -36.64 -8.92
C ALA A 255 25.42 -37.18 -8.18
N GLU A 256 25.21 -37.64 -6.94
CA GLU A 256 26.23 -38.36 -6.18
C GLU A 256 26.22 -39.83 -6.58
N THR A 257 27.42 -40.38 -6.80
CA THR A 257 27.66 -41.80 -7.02
C THR A 257 28.62 -42.32 -5.95
N ASP A 258 28.40 -43.58 -5.59
CA ASP A 258 29.24 -44.39 -4.73
C ASP A 258 30.23 -45.25 -5.50
N ALA A 259 30.29 -45.16 -6.83
CA ALA A 259 31.23 -45.94 -7.65
C ALA A 259 32.71 -45.63 -7.34
N PHE A 260 33.00 -44.42 -6.86
CA PHE A 260 34.36 -43.95 -6.60
C PHE A 260 34.60 -43.68 -5.12
N GLN A 261 35.76 -44.12 -4.61
CA GLN A 261 36.22 -43.80 -3.27
C GLN A 261 37.25 -42.65 -3.32
N CYS A 262 37.04 -41.62 -2.49
CA CYS A 262 37.99 -40.52 -2.41
C CYS A 262 39.29 -40.93 -1.70
N GLY A 263 40.46 -40.70 -2.32
CA GLY A 263 41.75 -40.98 -1.69
C GLY A 263 42.07 -40.15 -0.43
N ARG A 264 41.48 -38.95 -0.29
CA ARG A 264 41.75 -38.06 0.85
C ARG A 264 40.87 -38.36 2.06
N CYS A 265 39.55 -38.38 1.90
CA CYS A 265 38.60 -38.60 3.01
C CYS A 265 38.06 -40.03 3.10
N LYS A 266 38.41 -40.92 2.16
CA LYS A 266 37.96 -42.32 2.06
C LYS A 266 36.46 -42.53 1.93
N GLN A 267 35.67 -41.47 1.79
CA GLN A 267 34.22 -41.56 1.57
C GLN A 267 33.89 -41.84 0.10
N ARG A 268 32.76 -42.52 -0.12
CA ARG A 268 32.22 -42.86 -1.44
C ARG A 268 31.09 -41.91 -1.85
N LYS A 269 31.34 -40.62 -1.69
CA LYS A 269 30.41 -39.54 -2.11
C LYS A 269 31.12 -38.69 -3.15
N CYS A 270 30.91 -39.06 -4.41
CA CYS A 270 31.63 -38.48 -5.54
C CYS A 270 30.65 -38.11 -6.64
N ARG A 271 30.95 -37.06 -7.39
CA ARG A 271 30.33 -36.79 -8.69
C ARG A 271 31.35 -37.05 -9.79
N TYR A 272 30.89 -37.49 -10.96
CA TYR A 272 31.77 -37.67 -12.10
C TYR A 272 31.20 -37.01 -13.36
N ARG A 273 32.09 -36.63 -14.28
CA ARG A 273 31.75 -36.26 -15.65
C ARG A 273 32.76 -36.90 -16.59
N GLN A 274 32.30 -37.34 -17.74
CA GLN A 274 33.16 -37.91 -18.78
C GLN A 274 33.38 -36.87 -19.87
N GLN A 275 34.60 -36.77 -20.37
CA GLN A 275 34.95 -35.89 -21.47
C GLN A 275 36.04 -36.55 -22.31
N GLN A 276 35.86 -36.54 -23.64
CA GLN A 276 36.90 -36.97 -24.57
C GLN A 276 37.99 -35.89 -24.58
N THR A 277 39.11 -36.15 -23.93
CA THR A 277 40.28 -35.24 -23.91
C THR A 277 41.46 -35.76 -24.71
N ARG A 278 41.28 -36.90 -25.39
CA ARG A 278 42.31 -37.62 -26.14
C ARG A 278 41.80 -37.96 -27.54
N SER A 279 42.63 -38.55 -28.40
CA SER A 279 42.26 -38.99 -29.75
C SER A 279 41.04 -39.92 -29.72
N ALA A 280 40.34 -40.04 -30.86
CA ALA A 280 39.14 -40.86 -30.96
C ALA A 280 39.37 -42.36 -30.69
N ASP A 281 40.63 -42.80 -30.79
CA ASP A 281 41.05 -44.19 -30.56
C ASP A 281 41.19 -44.53 -29.07
N GLU A 282 41.16 -43.54 -28.17
CA GLU A 282 41.31 -43.73 -26.71
C GLU A 282 39.97 -43.55 -25.99
N PRO A 283 39.70 -44.28 -24.88
CA PRO A 283 38.45 -44.14 -24.14
C PRO A 283 38.30 -42.76 -23.48
N MET A 284 37.06 -42.40 -23.14
CA MET A 284 36.75 -41.12 -22.50
C MET A 284 37.47 -40.97 -21.14
N THR A 285 37.99 -39.77 -20.86
CA THR A 285 38.57 -39.46 -19.55
C THR A 285 37.46 -39.12 -18.55
N THR A 286 37.46 -39.79 -17.41
CA THR A 286 36.49 -39.56 -16.34
C THR A 286 37.08 -38.62 -15.30
N PHE A 287 36.43 -37.48 -15.08
CA PHE A 287 36.76 -36.51 -14.04
C PHE A 287 35.87 -36.74 -12.83
N VAL A 288 36.47 -37.06 -11.68
CA VAL A 288 35.75 -37.30 -10.42
C VAL A 288 36.05 -36.19 -9.43
N THR A 289 35.02 -35.71 -8.75
CA THR A 289 35.13 -34.76 -7.64
C THR A 289 34.42 -35.32 -6.42
N CYS A 290 35.10 -35.38 -5.27
CA CYS A 290 34.47 -35.75 -4.01
C CYS A 290 33.56 -34.61 -3.53
N THR A 291 32.31 -34.91 -3.17
CA THR A 291 31.35 -33.88 -2.70
C THR A 291 31.60 -33.44 -1.26
N VAL A 292 32.43 -34.18 -0.51
CA VAL A 292 32.69 -33.91 0.92
C VAL A 292 33.98 -33.13 1.14
N CYS A 293 35.09 -33.51 0.52
CA CYS A 293 36.37 -32.80 0.67
C CYS A 293 36.78 -31.99 -0.57
N ASN A 294 35.92 -31.97 -1.60
CA ASN A 294 36.14 -31.28 -2.88
C ASN A 294 37.45 -31.68 -3.62
N ASN A 295 38.04 -32.83 -3.27
CA ASN A 295 39.20 -33.38 -3.95
C ASN A 295 38.82 -33.80 -5.38
N ARG A 296 39.69 -33.51 -6.35
CA ARG A 296 39.45 -33.75 -7.78
C ARG A 296 40.54 -34.63 -8.37
N TRP A 297 40.16 -35.63 -9.15
CA TRP A 297 41.09 -36.49 -9.86
C TRP A 297 40.50 -36.97 -11.19
N LYS A 298 41.35 -37.52 -12.05
CA LYS A 298 40.96 -38.06 -13.36
C LYS A 298 41.59 -39.44 -13.57
N PHE A 299 40.94 -40.26 -14.38
CA PHE A 299 41.52 -41.49 -14.92
C PHE A 299 41.07 -41.66 -16.37
N SER A 300 41.99 -42.18 -17.19
CA SER A 300 41.85 -42.45 -18.63
C SER A 300 42.08 -43.92 -18.87
#